data_AF-A0A1F6XZX2-F1
#
_entry.id   AF-A0A1F6XZX2-F1
#
_cell.length_a   1.000
_cell.length_b   1.000
_cell.length_c   1.000
_cell.angle_alpha   90.00
_cell.angle_beta   90.00
_cell.angle_gamma   90.00
#
_symmetry.space_group_name_H-M   'P 1'
#
loop_
_entity.id
_entity.type
_entity.pdbx_description
1 polymer ?
#
loop_
_entity_poly.entity_id
_entity_poly.type
_entity_poly.pdbx_seq_one_letter_code
_entity_poly.pdbx_strand_id
1 'polypeptide(L)' 'MANTVIEVRKNPNENNSSVLRRFSRRIQESGIIRKVKGTRYNLRKESKLKVKNSALKRMARRKEIELLKKLGKMVTK' A
#
# COMPACT_ATOMS: atom_id res chain seq x y z
N MET A 1 -23.19 -3.49 13.90
CA MET A 1 -23.08 -2.07 13.51
C MET A 1 -22.00 -1.96 12.44
N ALA A 2 -22.28 -1.34 11.30
CA ALA A 2 -21.26 -1.17 10.27
C ALA A 2 -20.19 -0.20 10.78
N ASN A 3 -18.93 -0.63 10.87
CA ASN A 3 -17.83 0.27 11.18
C ASN A 3 -17.63 1.21 9.99
N THR A 4 -17.93 2.50 10.18
CA THR A 4 -17.59 3.55 9.23
C THR A 4 -16.08 3.74 9.23
N VAL A 5 -15.39 3.18 8.22
CA VAL A 5 -13.92 3.27 8.15
C VAL A 5 -13.46 4.62 7.58
N ILE A 6 -14.26 5.25 6.73
CA ILE A 6 -13.92 6.52 6.10
C ILE A 6 -15.17 7.38 6.02
N GLU A 7 -15.10 8.57 6.63
CA GLU A 7 -16.13 9.59 6.54
C GLU A 7 -15.50 10.91 6.06
N VAL A 8 -16.18 11.59 5.13
CA VAL A 8 -15.82 12.94 4.69
C VAL A 8 -17.07 13.81 4.74
N ARG A 9 -17.03 14.84 5.58
CA ARG A 9 -18.07 15.87 5.62
C ARG A 9 -17.69 17.03 4.71
N LYS A 10 -18.70 17.67 4.12
CA LYS A 10 -18.52 18.84 3.27
C LYS A 10 -18.26 20.08 4.13
N ASN A 11 -17.27 20.89 3.74
CA ASN A 11 -17.03 22.17 4.40
C ASN A 11 -17.93 23.26 3.78
N PRO A 12 -18.24 24.35 4.51
CA PRO A 12 -19.21 25.36 4.08
C PRO A 12 -18.93 25.97 2.69
N ASN A 13 -17.67 26.26 2.38
CA ASN A 13 -17.26 26.91 1.12
C ASN A 13 -16.61 25.94 0.11
N GLU A 14 -16.94 24.65 0.16
CA GLU A 14 -16.29 23.66 -0.69
C GLU A 14 -17.11 23.26 -1.92
N ASN A 15 -16.44 23.15 -3.06
CA ASN A 15 -17.01 22.57 -4.27
C ASN A 15 -17.15 21.04 -4.15
N ASN A 16 -18.23 20.47 -4.69
CA ASN A 16 -18.51 19.03 -4.66
C ASN A 16 -17.36 18.19 -5.26
N SER A 17 -16.69 18.69 -6.30
CA SER A 17 -15.53 18.03 -6.90
C SER A 17 -14.34 17.89 -5.94
N SER A 18 -14.11 18.89 -5.09
CA SER A 18 -13.05 18.86 -4.06
C SER A 18 -13.36 17.79 -3.00
N VAL A 19 -14.62 17.69 -2.57
CA VAL A 19 -15.05 16.68 -1.59
C VAL A 19 -14.76 15.27 -2.12
N LEU A 20 -15.12 15.00 -3.38
CA LEU A 20 -14.87 13.71 -4.04
C LEU A 20 -13.38 13.39 -4.13
N ARG A 21 -12.54 14.39 -4.47
CA ARG A 21 -11.09 14.20 -4.51
C ARG A 21 -10.53 13.83 -3.14
N ARG A 22 -10.96 14.49 -2.06
CA ARG A 22 -10.52 14.15 -0.70
C ARG A 22 -10.98 12.76 -0.28
N PHE A 23 -12.21 12.39 -0.62
CA PHE A 23 -12.72 11.05 -0.36
C PHE A 23 -11.88 9.98 -1.08
N SER A 24 -11.62 10.16 -2.38
CA SER A 24 -10.75 9.26 -3.15
C SER A 24 -9.34 9.18 -2.55
N ARG A 25 -8.76 10.30 -2.13
CA ARG A 25 -7.44 10.31 -1.49
C ARG A 25 -7.44 9.55 -0.16
N ARG A 26 -8.43 9.80 0.71
CA ARG A 26 -8.60 9.07 1.99
C ARG A 26 -8.79 7.56 1.77
N ILE A 27 -9.55 7.16 0.75
CA ILE A 27 -9.67 5.74 0.37
C ILE A 27 -8.33 5.15 -0.03
N GLN A 28 -7.56 5.85 -0.87
CA GLN A 28 -6.27 5.35 -1.33
C GLN A 28 -5.27 5.25 -0.18
N GLU A 29 -5.17 6.28 0.67
CA GLU A 29 -4.31 6.32 1.85
C GLU A 29 -4.68 5.26 2.88
N SER A 30 -5.99 4.99 3.08
CA SER A 30 -6.44 3.95 4.01
C SER A 30 -5.99 2.53 3.63
N GLY A 31 -5.67 2.30 2.34
CA GLY A 31 -5.30 0.98 1.84
C GLY A 31 -6.38 -0.10 2.00
N ILE A 32 -7.62 0.26 2.37
CA ILE A 32 -8.68 -0.70 2.72
C ILE A 32 -9.00 -1.66 1.57
N ILE A 33 -9.02 -1.15 0.34
CA ILE A 33 -9.27 -1.94 -0.86
C ILE A 33 -8.19 -3.02 -1.01
N ARG A 34 -6.91 -2.69 -0.75
CA ARG A 34 -5.81 -3.66 -0.82
C ARG A 34 -5.93 -4.71 0.27
N LYS A 35 -6.32 -4.31 1.49
CA LYS A 35 -6.54 -5.22 2.61
C LYS A 35 -7.65 -6.23 2.30
N VAL A 36 -8.84 -5.74 1.93
CA VAL A 36 -10.00 -6.59 1.61
C VAL A 36 -9.74 -7.50 0.42
N LYS A 37 -9.08 -7.01 -0.63
CA LYS A 37 -8.67 -7.85 -1.77
C LYS A 37 -7.66 -8.91 -1.36
N GLY A 38 -6.71 -8.58 -0.48
CA GLY A 38 -5.70 -9.52 0.02
C GLY A 38 -6.28 -10.61 0.92
N THR A 39 -7.30 -10.31 1.72
CA THR A 39 -7.97 -11.27 2.61
C THR A 39 -9.16 -11.98 1.96
N ARG A 40 -9.39 -11.78 0.66
CA ARG A 40 -10.54 -12.37 -0.05
C ARG A 40 -10.55 -13.90 0.00
N TYR A 41 -9.38 -14.52 -0.11
CA TYR A 41 -9.23 -15.97 -0.13
C TYR A 41 -8.41 -16.43 1.07
N ASN A 42 -8.77 -17.60 1.61
CA ASN A 42 -8.00 -18.22 2.68
C ASN A 42 -6.71 -18.82 2.10
N LEU A 43 -5.57 -18.44 2.67
CA LEU A 43 -4.25 -18.94 2.28
C LEU A 43 -3.66 -19.71 3.45
N ARG A 44 -3.00 -20.85 3.16
CA ARG A 44 -2.26 -21.60 4.18
C ARG A 44 -1.14 -20.74 4.77
N LYS A 45 -0.88 -20.91 6.07
CA LYS A 45 0.27 -20.29 6.73
C LYS A 45 1.58 -20.78 6.07
N GLU A 46 2.50 -19.85 5.81
CA GLU A 46 3.80 -20.19 5.22
C GLU A 46 4.68 -20.97 6.21
N SER A 47 5.49 -21.90 5.69
CA SER A 47 6.47 -22.62 6.50
C SER A 47 7.65 -21.73 6.88
N LYS A 48 8.35 -22.06 7.98
CA LYS A 48 9.52 -21.30 8.45
C LYS A 48 10.59 -21.12 7.37
N LEU A 49 10.83 -22.18 6.56
CA LEU A 49 11.80 -22.14 5.46
C LEU A 49 11.38 -21.18 4.34
N LYS A 50 10.09 -21.17 3.96
CA LYS A 50 9.58 -20.25 2.93
C LYS A 50 9.72 -18.79 3.37
N VAL A 51 9.42 -18.50 4.63
CA VAL A 51 9.59 -17.15 5.22
C VAL A 51 11.06 -16.72 5.19
N LYS A 52 11.99 -17.61 5.58
CA LYS A 52 13.43 -17.35 5.53
C LYS A 52 13.91 -17.02 4.11
N ASN A 53 13.51 -17.82 3.11
CA ASN A 53 13.91 -17.60 1.72
C ASN A 53 13.36 -16.29 1.15
N SER A 54 12.11 -15.93 1.48
CA SER A 54 11.50 -14.65 1.11
C SER A 54 12.26 -13.46 1.70
N ALA A 55 12.67 -13.57 2.98
CA ALA A 55 13.46 -12.54 3.65
C ALA A 55 14.86 -12.37 2.99
N LEU A 56 15.56 -13.47 2.71
CA LEU A 56 16.85 -13.45 2.01
C LEU A 56 16.74 -12.78 0.63
N LYS A 57 15.72 -13.12 -0.15
CA LYS A 57 15.45 -12.50 -1.46
C LYS A 57 15.22 -11.00 -1.34
N ARG A 58 14.46 -10.56 -0.33
CA ARG A 58 14.21 -9.13 -0.07
C ARG A 58 15.49 -8.38 0.29
N MET A 59 16.36 -8.97 1.10
CA MET A 59 17.66 -8.37 1.45
C MET A 59 18.59 -8.26 0.24
N ALA A 60 18.69 -9.31 -0.58
CA ALA A 60 19.48 -9.29 -1.80
C ALA A 60 19.00 -8.20 -2.77
N ARG A 61 17.68 -8.11 -2.99
CA ARG A 61 17.10 -7.07 -3.86
C ARG A 61 17.35 -5.66 -3.34
N ARG A 62 17.34 -5.43 -2.03
CA ARG A 62 17.67 -4.13 -1.43
C ARG A 62 19.13 -3.74 -1.73
N LYS A 63 20.07 -4.66 -1.57
CA LYS A 63 21.49 -4.44 -1.89
C LYS A 63 21.70 -4.12 -3.37
N GLU A 64 21.03 -4.88 -4.24
CA GLU A 64 21.07 -4.63 -5.69
C GLU A 64 20.54 -3.23 -6.05
N ILE A 65 19.40 -2.84 -5.48
CA ILE A 65 18.83 -1.50 -5.68
C ILE A 65 19.79 -0.41 -5.18
N GLU A 66 20.43 -0.60 -4.04
CA GLU A 66 21.40 0.36 -3.50
C GLU A 66 22.62 0.50 -4.43
N LEU A 67 23.15 -0.61 -4.96
CA LEU A 67 24.23 -0.61 -5.93
C LEU A 67 23.81 0.11 -7.22
N LEU A 68 22.64 -0.20 -7.76
CA LEU A 68 22.13 0.44 -8.98
C LEU A 68 21.91 1.95 -8.81
N LYS A 69 21.46 2.38 -7.63
CA LYS A 69 21.39 3.81 -7.26
C LYS A 69 22.78 4.46 -7.26
N LYS A 70 23.78 3.82 -6.63
CA LYS A 70 25.17 4.30 -6.61
C LYS A 70 25.79 4.40 -8.02
N LEU A 71 25.44 3.47 -8.91
CA LEU A 71 25.90 3.44 -10.29
C LEU A 71 25.14 4.42 -11.22
N GLY A 72 24.14 5.16 -10.72
CA GLY A 72 23.30 6.04 -11.54
C GLY A 72 22.41 5.31 -12.56
N LYS A 73 22.31 3.98 -12.47
CA LYS A 73 21.55 3.13 -13.42
C LYS A 73 20.06 3.00 -13.06
N MET A 74 19.62 3.69 -12.00
CA MET A 74 18.23 3.68 -11.55
C MET A 74 17.71 5.11 -11.49
N VAL A 75 16.65 5.41 -12.23
CA VAL A 75 15.99 6.72 -12.21
C VAL A 75 15.34 6.87 -10.83
N THR A 76 15.99 7.66 -9.98
CA THR A 76 15.39 8.15 -8.73
C THR A 76 14.46 9.29 -9.16
N LYS A 77 13.21 8.97 -9.50
CA LYS A 77 12.16 9.99 -9.60
C LYS A 77 11.69 10.34 -8.20
#